data_AF-A0A7K2AXV1-F1
#
_entry.id   AF-A0A7K2AXV1-F1
#
_cell.length_a   1.000
_cell.length_b   1.000
_cell.length_c   1.000
_cell.angle_alpha   90.00
_cell.angle_beta   90.00
_cell.angle_gamma   90.00
#
_symmetry.space_group_name_H-M   'P 1'
#
loop_
_entity.id
_entity.type
_entity.pdbx_description
1 polymer ?
#
loop_
_entity_poly.entity_id
_entity_poly.type
_entity_poly.pdbx_seq_one_letter_code
_entity_poly.pdbx_strand_id
1 'polypeptide(L)'
;MRIARIPRVFVRSWSVLLETRSSLRLLLELFDDSDEAGSAVSVIPVVVDDYTSQGELIRATVRSFGASLVVASSGADGVRGALDNAIRARVEALLRVPRAGGNSSGIVLREDDGIVHATVDGVSDFTSTSQREITGLAATLFSEEHRVTDTAFIVYNEDVLDDEWADAVWRLFRDVDGTQFLGLRRIILLIERSAGDILDHHLDDEPSVRFLARSSVLIERKSRRVNVAHVRHIAQRASGDGLVLFLGAGFSRSSGLPLGDILRDEALADFLGMPGAGIAELAPVFHEYVRANERLLEAEAEMPLSEFCRRMTLERVLREEIWRSGENLSPTLSRFERTNADALRLRGLAVPRLHEVMTVIPGLVIVTVNFDTLIESDGANVRKIVSGQDFEKSLGYLKDYSNGPSLPVPLLKLHGSIEQRRTIVATVDQTAQGLSTAKELCLQAILNEGNRIPWVYVGYSMRDPDTWSILQSRALADRVDEYWVSPLADPNAREWCTKHRQFGESSQTFWQRCITLTADKFLEELLLAWSAQND
;
A
#
# COMPACT_ATOMS: atom_id res chain seq x y z
N MET A 1 14.42 -32.63 -27.46
CA MET A 1 14.25 -32.84 -26.00
C MET A 1 12.83 -32.38 -25.65
N ARG A 2 11.88 -33.31 -25.42
CA ARG A 2 10.47 -32.98 -25.13
C ARG A 2 10.36 -32.62 -23.65
N ILE A 3 10.10 -31.35 -23.33
CA ILE A 3 9.76 -30.93 -21.97
C ILE A 3 8.43 -31.59 -21.60
N ALA A 4 8.46 -32.46 -20.60
CA ALA A 4 7.26 -33.12 -20.10
C ALA A 4 6.30 -32.07 -19.53
N ARG A 5 5.05 -32.05 -20.02
CA ARG A 5 3.99 -31.21 -19.46
C ARG A 5 3.78 -31.61 -17.99
N ILE A 6 4.07 -30.71 -17.05
CA ILE A 6 3.71 -30.88 -15.64
C ILE A 6 2.17 -31.01 -15.58
N PRO A 7 1.61 -32.07 -14.99
CA PRO A 7 0.17 -32.25 -14.89
C PRO A 7 -0.48 -31.10 -14.12
N ARG A 8 -1.61 -30.56 -14.61
CA ARG A 8 -2.39 -29.49 -13.94
C ARG A 8 -2.73 -29.80 -12.47
N VAL A 9 -2.81 -31.09 -12.12
CA VAL A 9 -3.03 -31.56 -10.73
C VAL A 9 -1.88 -31.16 -9.82
N PHE A 10 -0.64 -31.16 -10.32
CA PHE A 10 0.56 -30.82 -9.53
C PHE A 10 0.66 -29.33 -9.24
N VAL A 11 0.19 -28.47 -10.15
CA VAL A 11 0.18 -27.01 -9.96
C VAL A 11 -0.85 -26.61 -8.91
N ARG A 12 -2.05 -27.21 -8.92
CA ARG A 12 -3.07 -26.99 -7.88
C ARG A 12 -2.62 -27.47 -6.49
N SER A 13 -1.94 -28.61 -6.40
CA SER A 13 -1.41 -29.07 -5.11
C SER A 13 -0.32 -28.15 -4.56
N TRP A 14 0.43 -27.48 -5.43
CA TRP A 14 1.51 -26.58 -5.01
C TRP A 14 1.00 -25.23 -4.51
N SER A 15 -0.03 -24.66 -5.15
CA SER A 15 -0.67 -23.41 -4.66
C SER A 15 -1.29 -23.61 -3.28
N VAL A 16 -2.04 -24.72 -3.10
CA VAL A 16 -2.65 -25.09 -1.81
C VAL A 16 -1.60 -25.25 -0.70
N LEU A 17 -0.44 -25.83 -1.00
CA LEU A 17 0.65 -25.97 -0.02
C LEU A 17 1.28 -24.62 0.36
N LEU A 18 1.47 -23.72 -0.60
CA LEU A 18 1.98 -22.37 -0.32
C LEU A 18 1.00 -21.54 0.50
N GLU A 19 -0.29 -21.59 0.13
CA GLU A 19 -1.39 -20.99 0.86
C GLU A 19 -1.40 -21.50 2.31
N THR A 20 -1.44 -22.83 2.50
CA THR A 20 -1.40 -23.48 3.82
C THR A 20 -0.22 -23.00 4.67
N ARG A 21 0.99 -22.92 4.07
CA ARG A 21 2.19 -22.46 4.78
C ARG A 21 2.05 -21.01 5.21
N SER A 22 1.51 -20.15 4.36
CA SER A 22 1.28 -18.74 4.68
C SER A 22 0.23 -18.57 5.78
N SER A 23 -0.86 -19.35 5.77
CA SER A 23 -1.87 -19.34 6.85
C SER A 23 -1.30 -19.81 8.17
N LEU A 24 -0.55 -20.91 8.17
CA LEU A 24 0.09 -21.42 9.39
C LEU A 24 1.10 -20.43 9.95
N ARG A 25 1.90 -19.81 9.08
CA ARG A 25 2.83 -18.76 9.50
C ARG A 25 2.08 -17.55 10.08
N LEU A 26 1.05 -17.06 9.39
CA LEU A 26 0.20 -15.98 9.88
C LEU A 26 -0.31 -16.29 11.29
N LEU A 27 -0.87 -17.48 11.50
CA LEU A 27 -1.42 -17.87 12.80
C LEU A 27 -0.35 -17.92 13.89
N LEU A 28 0.83 -18.49 13.61
CA LEU A 28 1.95 -18.47 14.55
C LEU A 28 2.35 -17.03 14.92
N GLU A 29 2.50 -16.16 13.92
CA GLU A 29 2.86 -14.75 14.16
C GLU A 29 1.77 -14.02 14.96
N LEU A 30 0.47 -14.30 14.74
CA LEU A 30 -0.64 -13.71 15.49
C LEU A 30 -0.69 -14.16 16.96
N PHE A 31 -0.29 -15.40 17.26
CA PHE A 31 -0.19 -15.88 18.63
C PHE A 31 1.09 -15.40 19.32
N ASP A 32 2.20 -15.31 18.58
CA ASP A 32 3.49 -14.82 19.07
C ASP A 32 3.55 -13.29 19.20
N ASP A 33 2.65 -12.54 18.54
CA ASP A 33 2.54 -11.08 18.67
C ASP A 33 2.05 -10.75 20.09
N SER A 34 2.96 -10.81 21.05
CA SER A 34 2.74 -10.55 22.47
C SER A 34 2.94 -9.07 22.77
N ASP A 35 2.44 -8.18 21.89
CA ASP A 35 2.42 -6.75 22.19
C ASP A 35 1.82 -6.55 23.58
N GLU A 36 2.39 -5.59 24.32
CA GLU A 36 2.21 -5.29 25.75
C GLU A 36 0.73 -5.00 26.10
N ALA A 37 -0.13 -5.99 25.95
CA ALA A 37 -1.56 -5.86 26.18
C ALA A 37 -1.73 -5.64 27.69
N GLY A 38 -2.07 -4.40 28.04
CA GLY A 38 -2.54 -4.08 29.37
C GLY A 38 -3.85 -4.82 29.69
N SER A 39 -4.59 -4.34 30.68
CA SER A 39 -5.91 -4.91 30.99
C SER A 39 -6.99 -4.65 29.93
N ALA A 40 -6.63 -3.99 28.82
CA ALA A 40 -7.55 -3.57 27.77
C ALA A 40 -7.46 -4.49 26.55
N VAL A 41 -8.55 -4.62 25.81
CA VAL A 41 -8.57 -5.40 24.57
C VAL A 41 -7.68 -4.75 23.51
N SER A 42 -6.83 -5.54 22.89
CA SER A 42 -6.10 -5.19 21.67
C SER A 42 -6.78 -5.78 20.44
N VAL A 43 -7.02 -4.98 19.41
CA VAL A 43 -7.53 -5.45 18.13
C VAL A 43 -6.40 -5.55 17.10
N ILE A 44 -6.26 -6.72 16.47
CA ILE A 44 -5.28 -7.00 15.42
C ILE A 44 -6.02 -7.30 14.12
N PRO A 45 -6.17 -6.32 13.22
CA PRO A 45 -6.82 -6.53 11.93
C PRO A 45 -5.91 -7.27 10.94
N VAL A 46 -6.50 -8.22 10.23
CA VAL A 46 -5.84 -9.10 9.27
C VAL A 46 -6.71 -9.21 8.04
N VAL A 47 -6.18 -8.88 6.87
CA VAL A 47 -6.90 -9.06 5.60
C VAL A 47 -6.49 -10.38 4.96
N VAL A 48 -7.47 -11.17 4.54
CA VAL A 48 -7.29 -12.47 3.86
C VAL A 48 -8.09 -12.48 2.55
N ASP A 49 -7.55 -13.08 1.49
CA ASP A 49 -8.21 -13.11 0.18
C ASP A 49 -9.23 -14.24 0.02
N ASP A 50 -9.04 -15.36 0.73
CA ASP A 50 -9.92 -16.52 0.66
C ASP A 50 -9.98 -17.23 2.02
N TYR A 51 -10.82 -16.71 2.92
CA TYR A 51 -11.10 -17.39 4.17
C TYR A 51 -11.84 -18.70 3.92
N THR A 52 -12.76 -18.71 2.95
CA THR A 52 -13.63 -19.84 2.66
C THR A 52 -12.86 -21.13 2.38
N SER A 53 -11.77 -21.10 1.60
CA SER A 53 -10.96 -22.30 1.33
C SER A 53 -10.08 -22.73 2.51
N GLN A 54 -9.77 -21.83 3.44
CA GLN A 54 -8.85 -22.07 4.56
C GLN A 54 -9.54 -22.16 5.93
N GLY A 55 -10.85 -21.93 5.99
CA GLY A 55 -11.59 -21.73 7.23
C GLY A 55 -11.50 -22.91 8.19
N GLU A 56 -11.47 -24.14 7.70
CA GLU A 56 -11.31 -25.33 8.55
C GLU A 56 -9.91 -25.43 9.17
N LEU A 57 -8.86 -25.09 8.41
CA LEU A 57 -7.49 -25.05 8.92
C LEU A 57 -7.34 -23.97 9.99
N ILE A 58 -7.87 -22.77 9.71
CA ILE A 58 -7.87 -21.65 10.65
C ILE A 58 -8.64 -22.05 11.92
N ARG A 59 -9.86 -22.58 11.80
CA ARG A 59 -10.67 -23.05 12.94
C ARG A 59 -9.95 -24.10 13.79
N ALA A 60 -9.36 -25.12 13.15
CA ALA A 60 -8.63 -26.17 13.86
C ALA A 60 -7.43 -25.61 14.62
N THR A 61 -6.70 -24.67 14.00
CA THR A 61 -5.54 -24.03 14.61
C THR A 61 -5.98 -23.14 15.77
N VAL A 62 -6.94 -22.24 15.58
CA VAL A 62 -7.46 -21.36 16.63
C VAL A 62 -7.93 -22.16 17.86
N ARG A 63 -8.66 -23.26 17.64
CA ARG A 63 -9.08 -24.17 18.73
C ARG A 63 -7.90 -24.80 19.45
N SER A 64 -6.85 -25.20 18.74
CA SER A 64 -5.64 -25.79 19.34
C SER A 64 -4.88 -24.83 20.26
N PHE A 65 -5.02 -23.52 20.03
CA PHE A 65 -4.48 -22.46 20.88
C PHE A 65 -5.45 -22.01 21.99
N GLY A 66 -6.60 -22.68 22.15
CA GLY A 66 -7.59 -22.34 23.18
C GLY A 66 -8.33 -21.02 22.94
N ALA A 67 -8.29 -20.50 21.71
CA ALA A 67 -8.99 -19.28 21.31
C ALA A 67 -10.37 -19.61 20.71
N SER A 68 -11.25 -18.62 20.69
CA SER A 68 -12.58 -18.71 20.08
C SER A 68 -12.55 -18.20 18.63
N LEU A 69 -13.38 -18.75 17.75
CA LEU A 69 -13.54 -18.24 16.38
C LEU A 69 -15.02 -18.19 16.05
N VAL A 70 -15.50 -17.01 15.68
CA VAL A 70 -16.87 -16.80 15.24
C VAL A 70 -16.86 -16.12 13.87
N VAL A 71 -17.67 -16.64 12.94
CA VAL A 71 -17.87 -16.03 11.62
C VAL A 71 -19.12 -15.15 11.71
N ALA A 72 -19.00 -13.87 11.34
CA ALA A 72 -20.06 -12.87 11.44
C ALA A 72 -21.38 -13.37 10.85
N SER A 73 -21.39 -13.82 9.59
CA SER A 73 -22.59 -14.37 8.93
C SER A 73 -23.31 -15.49 9.70
N SER A 74 -22.61 -16.27 10.53
CA SER A 74 -23.22 -17.32 11.36
C SER A 74 -23.95 -16.80 12.59
N GLY A 75 -23.64 -15.58 13.03
CA GLY A 75 -24.30 -14.90 14.14
C GLY A 75 -25.53 -14.08 13.75
N ALA A 76 -25.88 -14.01 12.47
CA ALA A 76 -26.98 -13.19 11.96
C ALA A 76 -28.33 -13.56 12.61
N ASP A 77 -28.54 -14.85 12.88
CA ASP A 77 -29.76 -15.38 13.49
C ASP A 77 -29.72 -15.32 15.04
N GLY A 78 -28.67 -14.70 15.60
CA GLY A 78 -28.41 -14.55 17.03
C GLY A 78 -27.23 -15.38 17.52
N VAL A 79 -26.58 -14.92 18.59
CA VAL A 79 -25.50 -15.67 19.26
C VAL A 79 -25.84 -15.87 20.73
N ARG A 80 -25.47 -17.02 21.30
CA ARG A 80 -25.61 -17.21 22.74
C ARG A 80 -24.64 -16.27 23.47
N GLY A 81 -25.14 -15.53 24.45
CA GLY A 81 -24.36 -14.49 25.11
C GLY A 81 -25.20 -13.65 26.06
N ALA A 82 -24.62 -12.54 26.50
CA ALA A 82 -25.31 -11.54 27.30
C ALA A 82 -24.91 -10.15 26.84
N LEU A 83 -25.84 -9.20 26.88
CA LEU A 83 -25.56 -7.81 26.57
C LEU A 83 -24.85 -7.12 27.74
N ASP A 84 -23.72 -6.50 27.42
CA ASP A 84 -23.17 -5.44 28.25
C ASP A 84 -23.75 -4.11 27.75
N ASN A 85 -24.43 -3.35 28.61
CA ASN A 85 -25.12 -2.12 28.20
C ASN A 85 -24.18 -1.04 27.68
N ALA A 86 -22.94 -0.96 28.19
CA ALA A 86 -21.98 0.05 27.75
C ALA A 86 -21.43 -0.31 26.37
N ILE A 87 -21.06 -1.58 26.18
CA ILE A 87 -20.57 -2.08 24.89
C ILE A 87 -21.69 -2.02 23.84
N ARG A 88 -22.92 -2.41 24.23
CA ARG A 88 -24.12 -2.30 23.38
C ARG A 88 -24.32 -0.88 22.87
N ALA A 89 -24.39 0.10 23.77
CA ALA A 89 -24.61 1.49 23.39
C ALA A 89 -23.52 1.99 22.43
N ARG A 90 -22.28 1.54 22.62
CA ARG A 90 -21.15 1.86 21.74
C ARG A 90 -21.29 1.22 20.36
N VAL A 91 -21.63 -0.07 20.28
CA VAL A 91 -21.86 -0.78 19.02
C VAL A 91 -23.00 -0.13 18.23
N GLU A 92 -24.14 0.14 18.87
CA GLU A 92 -25.30 0.80 18.23
C GLU A 92 -24.98 2.24 17.76
N ALA A 93 -24.09 2.94 18.46
CA ALA A 93 -23.67 4.29 18.09
C ALA A 93 -22.70 4.30 16.89
N LEU A 94 -21.74 3.38 16.86
CA LEU A 94 -20.70 3.32 15.82
C LEU A 94 -21.19 2.64 14.54
N LEU A 95 -22.08 1.65 14.67
CA LEU A 95 -22.76 1.01 13.53
C LEU A 95 -24.01 1.77 13.13
N ARG A 96 -23.84 3.07 12.89
CA ARG A 96 -24.87 3.96 12.36
C ARG A 96 -24.35 4.63 11.09
N VAL A 97 -25.08 4.41 10.00
CA VAL A 97 -24.73 4.88 8.65
C VAL A 97 -25.75 5.94 8.20
N PRO A 98 -25.30 7.14 7.79
CA PRO A 98 -26.18 8.14 7.21
C PRO A 98 -26.72 7.65 5.85
N ARG A 99 -27.98 7.95 5.55
CA ARG A 99 -28.64 7.62 4.28
C ARG A 99 -29.07 8.90 3.56
N ALA A 100 -29.24 8.79 2.24
CA ALA A 100 -29.80 9.88 1.43
C ALA A 100 -31.16 10.33 1.99
N GLY A 101 -31.35 11.64 2.14
CA GLY A 101 -32.57 12.22 2.71
C GLY A 101 -32.51 12.53 4.22
N GLY A 102 -31.33 12.42 4.85
CA GLY A 102 -31.11 12.84 6.24
C GLY A 102 -31.52 11.80 7.30
N ASN A 103 -32.03 10.64 6.88
CA ASN A 103 -32.24 9.50 7.77
C ASN A 103 -30.92 8.78 8.04
N SER A 104 -30.84 8.04 9.15
CA SER A 104 -29.74 7.12 9.43
C SER A 104 -30.26 5.70 9.56
N SER A 105 -29.53 4.73 9.03
CA SER A 105 -29.74 3.31 9.32
C SER A 105 -28.77 2.88 10.42
N GLY A 106 -29.21 2.06 11.36
CA GLY A 106 -28.35 1.64 12.46
C GLY A 106 -28.66 0.25 13.00
N ILE A 107 -27.68 -0.32 13.68
CA ILE A 107 -27.87 -1.59 14.40
C ILE A 107 -28.60 -1.35 15.71
N VAL A 108 -29.53 -2.25 16.03
CA VAL A 108 -30.22 -2.35 17.32
C VAL A 108 -30.00 -3.76 17.87
N LEU A 109 -29.43 -3.84 19.07
CA LEU A 109 -29.13 -5.08 19.77
C LEU A 109 -30.20 -5.38 20.82
N ARG A 110 -30.59 -6.65 20.94
CA ARG A 110 -31.55 -7.14 21.94
C ARG A 110 -31.10 -8.47 22.48
N GLU A 111 -31.46 -8.77 23.72
CA GLU A 111 -31.22 -10.08 24.34
C GLU A 111 -32.58 -10.72 24.61
N ASP A 112 -32.75 -11.96 24.17
CA ASP A 112 -33.93 -12.80 24.43
C ASP A 112 -33.47 -14.20 24.80
N ASP A 113 -33.90 -14.70 25.97
CA ASP A 113 -33.53 -16.02 26.50
C ASP A 113 -32.01 -16.36 26.44
N GLY A 114 -31.14 -15.37 26.70
CA GLY A 114 -29.68 -15.53 26.65
C GLY A 114 -29.11 -15.62 25.23
N ILE A 115 -29.88 -15.21 24.23
CA ILE A 115 -29.45 -15.05 22.83
C ILE A 115 -29.43 -13.55 22.52
N VAL A 116 -28.29 -13.06 22.06
CA VAL A 116 -28.12 -11.70 21.58
C VAL A 116 -28.44 -11.65 20.09
N HIS A 117 -29.44 -10.85 19.74
CA HIS A 117 -29.86 -10.59 18.37
C HIS A 117 -29.48 -9.16 17.97
N ALA A 118 -29.07 -8.99 16.73
CA ALA A 118 -28.88 -7.68 16.11
C ALA A 118 -29.88 -7.51 14.96
N THR A 119 -30.41 -6.31 14.80
CA THR A 119 -31.34 -5.95 13.73
C THR A 119 -30.93 -4.63 13.11
N VAL A 120 -31.22 -4.43 11.82
CA VAL A 120 -31.03 -3.14 11.16
C VAL A 120 -32.34 -2.37 11.28
N ASP A 121 -32.32 -1.23 11.96
CA ASP A 121 -33.50 -0.39 12.21
C ASP A 121 -34.66 -1.14 12.87
N GLY A 122 -34.36 -2.19 13.64
CA GLY A 122 -35.35 -3.03 14.32
C GLY A 122 -36.01 -4.11 13.44
N VAL A 123 -35.60 -4.25 12.19
CA VAL A 123 -36.11 -5.27 11.25
C VAL A 123 -35.30 -6.57 11.37
N SER A 124 -36.01 -7.68 11.60
CA SER A 124 -35.41 -9.03 11.78
C SER A 124 -35.31 -9.86 10.51
N ASP A 125 -36.09 -9.53 9.47
CA ASP A 125 -36.06 -10.26 8.20
C ASP A 125 -34.94 -9.72 7.31
N PHE A 126 -33.78 -10.36 7.36
CA PHE A 126 -32.63 -9.99 6.54
C PHE A 126 -32.85 -10.42 5.10
N THR A 127 -32.91 -9.45 4.19
CA THR A 127 -33.13 -9.73 2.77
C THR A 127 -31.82 -9.72 1.97
N SER A 128 -30.76 -9.12 2.50
CA SER A 128 -29.46 -9.03 1.84
C SER A 128 -28.33 -9.70 2.63
N THR A 129 -27.31 -10.17 1.91
CA THR A 129 -26.07 -10.72 2.50
C THR A 129 -25.37 -9.69 3.37
N SER A 130 -25.33 -8.43 2.93
CA SER A 130 -24.78 -7.29 3.69
C SER A 130 -25.42 -7.16 5.08
N GLN A 131 -26.76 -7.21 5.15
CA GLN A 131 -27.49 -7.12 6.41
C GLN A 131 -27.16 -8.27 7.36
N ARG A 132 -27.08 -9.51 6.83
CA ARG A 132 -26.70 -10.68 7.63
C ARG A 132 -25.27 -10.56 8.16
N GLU A 133 -24.36 -10.05 7.35
CA GLU A 133 -22.97 -9.87 7.74
C GLU A 133 -22.83 -8.85 8.88
N ILE A 134 -23.46 -7.67 8.75
CA ILE A 134 -23.35 -6.60 9.75
C ILE A 134 -24.09 -6.93 11.05
N THR A 135 -25.28 -7.54 10.98
CA THR A 135 -26.01 -7.94 12.19
C THR A 135 -25.31 -9.07 12.91
N GLY A 136 -24.83 -10.05 12.14
CA GLY A 136 -23.98 -11.11 12.65
C GLY A 136 -22.75 -10.57 13.36
N LEU A 137 -21.96 -9.72 12.70
CA LEU A 137 -20.79 -9.07 13.29
C LEU A 137 -21.11 -8.36 14.61
N ALA A 138 -22.17 -7.56 14.65
CA ALA A 138 -22.59 -6.85 15.86
C ALA A 138 -22.99 -7.80 17.00
N ALA A 139 -23.71 -8.88 16.70
CA ALA A 139 -24.11 -9.87 17.70
C ALA A 139 -22.89 -10.65 18.24
N THR A 140 -21.96 -11.06 17.36
CA THR A 140 -20.81 -11.91 17.73
C THR A 140 -19.90 -11.31 18.80
N LEU A 141 -19.81 -9.98 18.90
CA LEU A 141 -19.09 -9.30 20.00
C LEU A 141 -19.58 -9.67 21.41
N PHE A 142 -20.80 -10.19 21.53
CA PHE A 142 -21.41 -10.60 22.80
C PHE A 142 -21.41 -12.12 23.02
N SER A 143 -20.81 -12.89 22.11
CA SER A 143 -20.72 -14.35 22.19
C SER A 143 -20.15 -14.81 23.53
N GLU A 144 -20.80 -15.78 24.17
CA GLU A 144 -20.28 -16.41 25.39
C GLU A 144 -18.91 -17.06 25.18
N GLU A 145 -18.61 -17.51 23.96
CA GLU A 145 -17.32 -18.12 23.61
C GLU A 145 -16.16 -17.13 23.79
N HIS A 146 -16.38 -15.85 23.52
CA HIS A 146 -15.37 -14.80 23.69
C HIS A 146 -15.11 -14.45 25.15
N ARG A 147 -16.06 -14.73 26.07
CA ARG A 147 -15.93 -14.41 27.49
C ARG A 147 -15.09 -15.41 28.27
N VAL A 148 -14.91 -16.61 27.72
CA VAL A 148 -14.17 -17.71 28.36
C VAL A 148 -12.76 -17.89 27.79
N THR A 149 -12.41 -17.12 26.75
CA THR A 149 -11.07 -17.13 26.14
C THR A 149 -10.42 -15.75 26.28
N ASP A 150 -9.09 -15.70 26.31
CA ASP A 150 -8.35 -14.44 26.28
C ASP A 150 -8.21 -13.85 24.87
N THR A 151 -8.41 -14.69 23.85
CA THR A 151 -8.26 -14.37 22.43
C THR A 151 -9.50 -14.80 21.66
N ALA A 152 -10.03 -13.92 20.84
CA ALA A 152 -11.16 -14.16 19.95
C ALA A 152 -10.78 -13.87 18.50
N PHE A 153 -11.21 -14.72 17.58
CA PHE A 153 -11.16 -14.48 16.15
C PHE A 153 -12.57 -14.13 15.67
N ILE A 154 -12.70 -12.99 15.02
CA ILE A 154 -13.95 -12.56 14.37
C ILE A 154 -13.66 -12.49 12.89
N VAL A 155 -14.44 -13.24 12.09
CA VAL A 155 -14.30 -13.28 10.63
C VAL A 155 -15.47 -12.57 10.01
N TYR A 156 -15.24 -11.63 9.09
CA TYR A 156 -16.31 -11.08 8.26
C TYR A 156 -15.86 -10.88 6.82
N ASN A 157 -16.82 -10.94 5.91
CA ASN A 157 -16.61 -10.66 4.50
C ASN A 157 -16.93 -9.19 4.20
N GLU A 158 -15.91 -8.43 3.82
CA GLU A 158 -16.07 -7.00 3.53
C GLU A 158 -16.62 -6.75 2.13
N ASP A 159 -16.46 -7.68 1.18
CA ASP A 159 -16.94 -7.52 -0.20
C ASP A 159 -18.47 -7.46 -0.29
N VAL A 160 -19.18 -7.96 0.74
CA VAL A 160 -20.64 -7.91 0.80
C VAL A 160 -21.16 -6.64 1.47
N LEU A 161 -20.28 -5.78 1.99
CA LEU A 161 -20.63 -4.51 2.62
C LEU A 161 -20.57 -3.36 1.60
N ASP A 162 -21.46 -2.38 1.75
CA ASP A 162 -21.27 -1.09 1.08
C ASP A 162 -20.15 -0.30 1.81
N ASP A 163 -19.59 0.71 1.14
CA ASP A 163 -18.45 1.47 1.67
C ASP A 163 -18.78 2.09 3.03
N GLU A 164 -20.01 2.58 3.21
CA GLU A 164 -20.41 3.20 4.47
C GLU A 164 -20.50 2.21 5.64
N TRP A 165 -20.97 0.98 5.40
CA TRP A 165 -20.96 -0.08 6.41
C TRP A 165 -19.54 -0.60 6.68
N ALA A 166 -18.71 -0.76 5.66
CA ALA A 166 -17.31 -1.15 5.84
C ALA A 166 -16.57 -0.12 6.73
N ASP A 167 -16.76 1.17 6.48
CA ASP A 167 -16.24 2.27 7.30
C ASP A 167 -16.78 2.24 8.74
N ALA A 168 -18.07 1.92 8.93
CA ALA A 168 -18.67 1.80 10.25
C ALA A 168 -18.09 0.63 11.06
N VAL A 169 -17.91 -0.54 10.42
CA VAL A 169 -17.27 -1.72 11.02
C VAL A 169 -15.83 -1.42 11.39
N TRP A 170 -15.08 -0.78 10.49
CA TRP A 170 -13.70 -0.40 10.76
C TRP A 170 -13.59 0.54 11.97
N ARG A 171 -14.42 1.59 12.00
CA ARG A 171 -14.50 2.52 13.14
C ARG A 171 -14.87 1.80 14.43
N LEU A 172 -15.80 0.85 14.39
CA LEU A 172 -16.17 0.04 15.55
C LEU A 172 -14.95 -0.65 16.16
N PHE A 173 -14.17 -1.37 15.35
CA PHE A 173 -13.04 -2.14 15.86
C PHE A 173 -11.87 -1.27 16.31
N ARG A 174 -11.65 -0.12 15.67
CA ARG A 174 -10.70 0.88 16.18
C ARG A 174 -11.11 1.42 17.55
N ASP A 175 -12.40 1.67 17.76
CA ASP A 175 -12.90 2.18 19.02
C ASP A 175 -12.94 1.09 20.12
N VAL A 176 -13.22 -0.16 19.75
CA VAL A 176 -13.20 -1.30 20.66
C VAL A 176 -11.80 -1.54 21.24
N ASP A 177 -10.75 -1.20 20.50
CA ASP A 177 -9.38 -1.17 21.01
C ASP A 177 -9.28 -0.30 22.27
N GLY A 178 -8.66 -0.82 23.33
CA GLY A 178 -8.59 -0.16 24.63
C GLY A 178 -9.81 -0.38 25.55
N THR A 179 -10.88 -1.04 25.08
CA THR A 179 -12.07 -1.32 25.90
C THR A 179 -11.85 -2.53 26.81
N GLN A 180 -12.47 -2.53 27.98
CA GLN A 180 -12.45 -3.70 28.88
C GLN A 180 -13.58 -4.66 28.51
N PHE A 181 -13.23 -5.85 28.05
CA PHE A 181 -14.14 -6.99 27.93
C PHE A 181 -13.77 -8.01 29.02
N LEU A 182 -14.77 -8.63 29.64
CA LEU A 182 -14.52 -9.63 30.68
C LEU A 182 -13.84 -10.85 30.04
N GLY A 183 -12.64 -11.21 30.52
CA GLY A 183 -11.89 -12.38 30.07
C GLY A 183 -11.10 -12.16 28.78
N LEU A 184 -11.62 -11.36 27.85
CA LEU A 184 -11.02 -11.10 26.54
C LEU A 184 -9.94 -10.02 26.60
N ARG A 185 -8.78 -10.32 26.02
CA ARG A 185 -7.63 -9.40 25.90
C ARG A 185 -7.27 -9.10 24.45
N ARG A 186 -7.65 -9.96 23.52
CA ARG A 186 -7.25 -9.85 22.11
C ARG A 186 -8.38 -10.21 21.17
N ILE A 187 -8.61 -9.36 20.18
CA ILE A 187 -9.48 -9.66 19.03
C ILE A 187 -8.62 -9.71 17.78
N ILE A 188 -8.56 -10.86 17.13
CA ILE A 188 -8.04 -10.99 15.78
C ILE A 188 -9.21 -10.80 14.82
N LEU A 189 -9.20 -9.71 14.06
CA LEU A 189 -10.24 -9.41 13.09
C LEU A 189 -9.79 -9.90 11.71
N LEU A 190 -10.33 -11.04 11.25
CA LEU A 190 -10.07 -11.58 9.92
C LEU A 190 -11.08 -10.98 8.92
N ILE A 191 -10.56 -10.14 8.03
CA ILE A 191 -11.32 -9.42 7.00
C ILE A 191 -11.15 -10.19 5.68
N GLU A 192 -12.17 -10.95 5.30
CA GLU A 192 -12.22 -11.59 3.98
C GLU A 192 -12.54 -10.52 2.93
N ARG A 193 -11.62 -10.34 1.99
CA ARG A 193 -11.77 -9.40 0.87
C ARG A 193 -11.15 -9.99 -0.37
N SER A 194 -11.97 -10.18 -1.40
CA SER A 194 -11.59 -10.71 -2.70
C SER A 194 -10.51 -9.85 -3.36
N ALA A 195 -9.82 -10.42 -4.35
CA ALA A 195 -8.73 -9.78 -5.05
C ALA A 195 -9.08 -8.35 -5.51
N GLY A 196 -8.48 -7.36 -4.83
CA GLY A 196 -8.66 -5.92 -5.06
C GLY A 196 -7.69 -5.14 -4.18
N ASP A 197 -7.57 -3.83 -4.35
CA ASP A 197 -6.69 -3.06 -3.46
C ASP A 197 -7.18 -3.10 -2.01
N ILE A 198 -6.23 -3.09 -1.08
CA ILE A 198 -6.52 -2.81 0.33
C ILE A 198 -7.12 -1.40 0.40
N LEU A 199 -8.21 -1.25 1.14
CA LEU A 199 -8.88 0.04 1.26
C LEU A 199 -8.00 1.02 2.05
N ASP A 200 -8.12 2.31 1.75
CA ASP A 200 -7.28 3.31 2.41
C ASP A 200 -7.52 3.33 3.93
N HIS A 201 -8.77 3.10 4.38
CA HIS A 201 -9.09 3.02 5.81
C HIS A 201 -8.36 1.89 6.55
N HIS A 202 -8.05 0.77 5.89
CA HIS A 202 -7.28 -0.32 6.48
C HIS A 202 -5.82 0.07 6.76
N LEU A 203 -5.31 1.07 6.04
CA LEU A 203 -3.92 1.52 6.12
C LEU A 203 -3.76 2.74 7.03
N ASP A 204 -4.86 3.41 7.33
CA ASP A 204 -4.92 4.65 8.09
C ASP A 204 -5.12 4.39 9.60
N ASP A 205 -4.36 5.16 10.40
CA ASP A 205 -4.41 5.17 11.88
C ASP A 205 -4.08 3.84 12.58
N GLU A 206 -4.16 3.80 13.91
CA GLU A 206 -4.05 2.58 14.70
C GLU A 206 -5.40 2.28 15.39
N PRO A 207 -5.85 1.01 15.42
CA PRO A 207 -5.19 -0.14 14.80
C PRO A 207 -5.34 -0.10 13.27
N SER A 208 -4.22 -0.28 12.56
CA SER A 208 -4.22 -0.56 11.11
C SER A 208 -4.14 -2.06 10.86
N VAL A 209 -4.39 -2.48 9.62
CA VAL A 209 -4.12 -3.87 9.23
C VAL A 209 -2.68 -4.22 9.57
N ARG A 210 -2.49 -5.24 10.41
CA ARG A 210 -1.18 -5.73 10.84
C ARG A 210 -0.61 -6.75 9.86
N PHE A 211 -1.50 -7.58 9.29
CA PHE A 211 -1.14 -8.63 8.35
C PHE A 211 -2.06 -8.65 7.14
N LEU A 212 -1.48 -8.87 5.98
CA LEU A 212 -2.18 -9.12 4.74
C LEU A 212 -1.72 -10.48 4.19
N ALA A 213 -2.62 -11.46 4.19
CA ALA A 213 -2.38 -12.76 3.58
C ALA A 213 -3.12 -12.83 2.25
N ARG A 214 -2.36 -12.92 1.15
CA ARG A 214 -2.91 -13.06 -0.19
C ARG A 214 -2.24 -14.19 -0.93
N SER A 215 -3.04 -15.19 -1.28
CA SER A 215 -2.63 -16.36 -2.03
C SER A 215 -1.43 -17.04 -1.36
N SER A 216 -0.20 -16.79 -1.83
CA SER A 216 1.03 -17.36 -1.27
C SER A 216 1.90 -16.36 -0.52
N VAL A 217 1.48 -15.10 -0.39
CA VAL A 217 2.28 -14.03 0.20
C VAL A 217 1.65 -13.57 1.51
N LEU A 218 2.46 -13.57 2.56
CA LEU A 218 2.17 -12.90 3.82
C LEU A 218 2.96 -11.59 3.88
N ILE A 219 2.25 -10.48 3.96
CA ILE A 219 2.82 -9.13 4.13
C ILE A 219 2.51 -8.69 5.56
N GLU A 220 3.55 -8.29 6.28
CA GLU A 220 3.44 -7.72 7.62
C GLU A 220 3.55 -6.18 7.53
N ARG A 221 2.77 -5.49 8.37
CA ARG A 221 2.89 -4.05 8.65
C ARG A 221 3.40 -3.87 10.07
N LYS A 222 4.49 -3.15 10.27
CA LYS A 222 5.04 -2.82 11.59
C LYS A 222 4.07 -1.99 12.41
N SER A 223 4.09 -2.18 13.73
CA SER A 223 3.37 -1.30 14.65
C SER A 223 3.86 0.14 14.53
N ARG A 224 2.96 1.10 14.81
CA ARG A 224 3.28 2.53 14.78
C ARG A 224 4.49 2.87 15.65
N ARG A 225 4.64 2.26 16.83
CA ARG A 225 5.82 2.48 17.71
C ARG A 225 7.13 2.25 16.97
N VAL A 226 7.24 1.13 16.25
CA VAL A 226 8.45 0.77 15.49
C VAL A 226 8.64 1.73 14.31
N ASN A 227 7.58 2.03 13.58
CA ASN A 227 7.64 2.98 12.45
C ASN A 227 8.08 4.37 12.91
N VAL A 228 7.50 4.91 13.98
CA VAL A 228 7.86 6.22 14.56
C VAL A 228 9.32 6.23 15.03
N ALA A 229 9.81 5.15 15.62
CA ALA A 229 11.22 5.05 16.00
C ALA A 229 12.16 5.17 14.78
N HIS A 230 11.81 4.55 13.66
CA HIS A 230 12.58 4.70 12.41
C HIS A 230 12.50 6.12 11.85
N VAL A 231 11.31 6.71 11.82
CA VAL A 231 11.13 8.09 11.33
C VAL A 231 11.92 9.08 12.18
N ARG A 232 11.92 8.93 13.51
CA ARG A 232 12.76 9.72 14.42
C ARG A 232 14.24 9.55 14.12
N HIS A 233 14.69 8.33 13.87
CA HIS A 233 16.07 8.07 13.51
C HIS A 233 16.45 8.75 12.18
N ILE A 234 15.59 8.71 11.17
CA ILE A 234 15.78 9.44 9.90
C ILE A 234 15.89 10.95 10.16
N ALA A 235 14.95 11.53 10.92
CA ALA A 235 14.95 12.94 11.24
C ALA A 235 16.24 13.38 11.95
N GLN A 236 16.70 12.60 12.94
CA GLN A 236 17.96 12.86 13.66
C GLN A 236 19.18 12.87 12.75
N ARG A 237 19.25 11.94 11.79
CA ARG A 237 20.36 11.87 10.82
C ARG A 237 20.27 13.02 9.81
N ALA A 238 19.07 13.38 9.38
CA ALA A 238 18.84 14.47 8.44
C ALA A 238 19.32 15.84 8.95
N SER A 239 19.28 16.07 10.26
CA SER A 239 19.77 17.31 10.90
C SER A 239 21.24 17.62 10.64
N GLY A 240 22.07 16.60 10.42
CA GLY A 240 23.50 16.77 10.15
C GLY A 240 23.89 16.57 8.68
N ASP A 241 23.25 15.60 8.01
CA ASP A 241 23.72 15.08 6.73
C ASP A 241 22.83 15.48 5.52
N GLY A 242 21.70 16.13 5.77
CA GLY A 242 20.65 16.37 4.77
C GLY A 242 19.73 15.17 4.58
N LEU A 243 18.73 15.29 3.71
CA LEU A 243 17.73 14.24 3.46
C LEU A 243 17.41 14.15 1.98
N VAL A 244 17.40 12.94 1.43
CA VAL A 244 16.87 12.69 0.08
C VAL A 244 15.55 11.93 0.17
N LEU A 245 14.51 12.50 -0.43
CA LEU A 245 13.22 11.83 -0.62
C LEU A 245 13.09 11.42 -2.09
N PHE A 246 13.05 10.12 -2.35
CA PHE A 246 12.76 9.55 -3.66
C PHE A 246 11.28 9.15 -3.73
N LEU A 247 10.46 9.95 -4.40
CA LEU A 247 9.00 9.81 -4.42
C LEU A 247 8.55 9.05 -5.67
N GLY A 248 7.90 7.91 -5.46
CA GLY A 248 7.24 7.10 -6.51
C GLY A 248 5.73 7.31 -6.54
N ALA A 249 5.02 6.48 -7.32
CA ALA A 249 3.57 6.61 -7.52
C ALA A 249 2.77 6.53 -6.21
N GLY A 250 3.25 5.79 -5.21
CA GLY A 250 2.58 5.69 -3.91
C GLY A 250 2.52 7.00 -3.11
N PHE A 251 3.36 7.99 -3.41
CA PHE A 251 3.26 9.35 -2.83
C PHE A 251 1.97 10.05 -3.27
N SER A 252 1.57 9.86 -4.52
CA SER A 252 0.45 10.58 -5.14
C SER A 252 -0.91 9.93 -4.89
N ARG A 253 -0.95 8.73 -4.30
CA ARG A 253 -2.16 7.92 -4.10
C ARG A 253 -3.26 8.65 -3.33
N SER A 254 -2.93 9.30 -2.21
CA SER A 254 -3.91 10.04 -1.39
C SER A 254 -4.50 11.26 -2.10
N SER A 255 -3.89 11.71 -3.21
CA SER A 255 -4.45 12.75 -4.07
C SER A 255 -5.36 12.20 -5.17
N GLY A 256 -5.65 10.90 -5.17
CA GLY A 256 -6.51 10.24 -6.16
C GLY A 256 -5.80 9.86 -7.47
N LEU A 257 -4.47 9.91 -7.52
CA LEU A 257 -3.72 9.40 -8.67
C LEU A 257 -3.55 7.88 -8.58
N PRO A 258 -3.77 7.13 -9.68
CA PRO A 258 -3.65 5.68 -9.68
C PRO A 258 -2.18 5.25 -9.53
N LEU A 259 -1.99 4.07 -8.95
CA LEU A 259 -0.69 3.39 -8.99
C LEU A 259 -0.37 2.95 -10.42
N GLY A 260 0.92 2.72 -10.71
CA GLY A 260 1.37 2.34 -12.05
C GLY A 260 0.71 1.06 -12.60
N ASP A 261 0.43 0.07 -11.74
CA ASP A 261 -0.27 -1.16 -12.13
C ASP A 261 -1.74 -0.91 -12.49
N ILE A 262 -2.43 -0.06 -11.72
CA ILE A 262 -3.83 0.32 -11.99
C ILE A 262 -3.91 1.07 -13.32
N LEU A 263 -3.03 2.07 -13.50
CA LEU A 263 -2.97 2.86 -14.73
C LEU A 263 -2.61 1.99 -15.95
N ARG A 264 -1.73 1.01 -15.79
CA ARG A 264 -1.43 0.00 -16.82
C ARG A 264 -2.66 -0.80 -17.19
N ASP A 265 -3.38 -1.32 -16.20
CA ASP A 265 -4.52 -2.21 -16.42
C ASP A 265 -5.67 -1.45 -17.09
N GLU A 266 -5.95 -0.22 -16.66
CA GLU A 266 -6.90 0.69 -17.31
C GLU A 266 -6.51 1.01 -18.76
N ALA A 267 -5.26 1.41 -18.98
CA ALA A 267 -4.75 1.72 -20.32
C ALA A 267 -4.86 0.50 -21.25
N LEU A 268 -4.54 -0.68 -20.73
CA LEU A 268 -4.58 -1.93 -21.48
C LEU A 268 -6.02 -2.36 -21.80
N ALA A 269 -6.93 -2.24 -20.84
CA ALA A 269 -8.35 -2.49 -21.01
C ALA A 269 -8.93 -1.59 -22.10
N ASP A 270 -8.61 -0.30 -22.08
CA ASP A 270 -9.09 0.65 -23.09
C ASP A 270 -8.47 0.41 -24.45
N PHE A 271 -7.16 0.12 -24.50
CA PHE A 271 -6.44 -0.18 -25.73
C PHE A 271 -7.04 -1.38 -26.47
N LEU A 272 -7.44 -2.41 -25.71
CA LEU A 272 -8.05 -3.65 -26.22
C LEU A 272 -9.59 -3.57 -26.37
N GLY A 273 -10.24 -2.54 -25.82
CA GLY A 273 -11.70 -2.44 -25.80
C GLY A 273 -12.37 -3.46 -24.87
N MET A 274 -11.73 -3.78 -23.75
CA MET A 274 -12.16 -4.79 -22.76
C MET A 274 -12.30 -4.17 -21.36
N PRO A 275 -13.24 -3.22 -21.14
CA PRO A 275 -13.43 -2.60 -19.84
C PRO A 275 -13.85 -3.64 -18.79
N GLY A 276 -13.26 -3.55 -17.59
CA GLY A 276 -13.55 -4.44 -16.46
C GLY A 276 -12.80 -5.78 -16.48
N ALA A 277 -12.07 -6.10 -17.54
CA ALA A 277 -11.22 -7.29 -17.56
C ALA A 277 -9.97 -7.06 -16.69
N GLY A 278 -9.56 -8.09 -15.94
CA GLY A 278 -8.34 -8.05 -15.13
C GLY A 278 -7.08 -8.35 -15.94
N ILE A 279 -5.90 -8.04 -15.38
CA ILE A 279 -4.61 -8.24 -16.07
C ILE A 279 -4.37 -9.68 -16.56
N ALA A 280 -4.92 -10.68 -15.86
CA ALA A 280 -4.82 -12.09 -16.24
C ALA A 280 -5.50 -12.39 -17.60
N GLU A 281 -6.52 -11.62 -17.96
CA GLU A 281 -7.23 -11.70 -19.24
C GLU A 281 -6.62 -10.75 -20.28
N LEU A 282 -6.27 -9.53 -19.85
CA LEU A 282 -5.76 -8.49 -20.73
C LEU A 282 -4.38 -8.82 -21.30
N ALA A 283 -3.43 -9.27 -20.48
CA ALA A 283 -2.05 -9.45 -20.91
C ALA A 283 -1.86 -10.53 -22.00
N PRO A 284 -2.55 -11.69 -21.97
CA PRO A 284 -2.52 -12.64 -23.08
C PRO A 284 -3.05 -12.08 -24.40
N VAL A 285 -4.16 -11.34 -24.36
CA VAL A 285 -4.77 -10.73 -25.55
C VAL A 285 -3.84 -9.66 -26.12
N PHE A 286 -3.22 -8.85 -25.25
CA PHE A 286 -2.22 -7.88 -25.67
C PHE A 286 -0.97 -8.52 -26.28
N HIS A 287 -0.47 -9.62 -25.71
CA HIS A 287 0.64 -10.38 -26.29
C HIS A 287 0.31 -10.83 -27.72
N GLU A 288 -0.89 -11.38 -27.93
CA GLU A 288 -1.35 -11.80 -29.26
C GLU A 288 -1.43 -10.63 -30.23
N TYR A 289 -1.95 -9.48 -29.79
CA TYR A 289 -1.98 -8.25 -30.57
C TYR A 289 -0.57 -7.81 -30.99
N VAL A 290 0.35 -7.70 -30.04
CA VAL A 290 1.73 -7.25 -30.30
C VAL A 290 2.44 -8.21 -31.26
N ARG A 291 2.27 -9.52 -31.07
CA ARG A 291 2.83 -10.55 -31.95
C ARG A 291 2.25 -10.47 -33.36
N ALA A 292 0.93 -10.29 -33.50
CA ALA A 292 0.26 -10.20 -34.79
C ALA A 292 0.69 -8.97 -35.60
N ASN A 293 1.17 -7.92 -34.93
CA ASN A 293 1.70 -6.72 -35.56
C ASN A 293 3.24 -6.73 -35.69
N GLU A 294 3.91 -7.84 -35.38
CA GLU A 294 5.38 -7.98 -35.42
C GLU A 294 6.13 -6.97 -34.52
N ARG A 295 5.54 -6.62 -33.37
CA ARG A 295 6.08 -5.58 -32.45
C ARG A 295 6.64 -6.11 -31.14
N LEU A 296 6.81 -7.41 -31.01
CA LEU A 296 7.49 -8.00 -29.86
C LEU A 296 8.91 -7.43 -29.76
N LEU A 297 9.33 -7.07 -28.55
CA LEU A 297 10.74 -6.80 -28.28
C LEU A 297 11.56 -8.08 -28.46
N GLU A 298 12.86 -7.95 -28.72
CA GLU A 298 13.76 -9.11 -28.88
C GLU A 298 13.68 -10.06 -27.67
N ALA A 299 13.70 -9.49 -26.46
CA ALA A 299 13.57 -10.26 -25.22
C ALA A 299 12.17 -10.89 -25.01
N GLU A 300 11.13 -10.41 -25.69
CA GLU A 300 9.77 -10.93 -25.60
C GLU A 300 9.53 -12.10 -26.58
N ALA A 301 10.26 -12.15 -27.69
CA ALA A 301 10.03 -13.14 -28.75
C ALA A 301 10.19 -14.60 -28.28
N GLU A 302 11.13 -14.85 -27.37
CA GLU A 302 11.39 -16.18 -26.79
C GLU A 302 10.79 -16.35 -25.38
N MET A 303 10.13 -15.31 -24.86
CA MET A 303 9.62 -15.30 -23.49
C MET A 303 8.36 -16.18 -23.38
N PRO A 304 8.26 -17.06 -22.35
CA PRO A 304 7.02 -17.77 -22.07
C PRO A 304 5.87 -16.79 -21.80
N LEU A 305 4.67 -17.08 -22.29
CA LEU A 305 3.50 -16.19 -22.13
C LEU A 305 3.24 -15.82 -20.67
N SER A 306 3.38 -16.77 -19.74
CA SER A 306 3.20 -16.50 -18.31
C SER A 306 4.21 -15.47 -17.78
N GLU A 307 5.44 -15.48 -18.30
CA GLU A 307 6.48 -14.53 -17.93
C GLU A 307 6.24 -13.16 -18.57
N PHE A 308 5.77 -13.13 -19.82
CA PHE A 308 5.34 -11.89 -20.48
C PHE A 308 4.21 -11.21 -19.70
N CYS A 309 3.17 -11.96 -19.32
CA CYS A 309 2.07 -11.42 -18.52
C CYS A 309 2.56 -10.90 -17.17
N ARG A 310 3.47 -11.62 -16.50
CA ARG A 310 4.05 -11.22 -15.22
C ARG A 310 4.88 -9.93 -15.32
N ARG A 311 5.55 -9.72 -16.45
CA ARG A 311 6.44 -8.56 -16.68
C ARG A 311 5.77 -7.40 -17.41
N MET A 312 4.44 -7.44 -17.57
CA MET A 312 3.70 -6.37 -18.24
C MET A 312 3.81 -5.06 -17.46
N THR A 313 4.27 -3.99 -18.13
CA THR A 313 4.42 -2.66 -17.54
C THR A 313 3.60 -1.61 -18.29
N LEU A 314 3.34 -0.47 -17.67
CA LEU A 314 2.66 0.65 -18.31
C LEU A 314 3.43 1.12 -19.55
N GLU A 315 4.76 1.19 -19.48
CA GLU A 315 5.62 1.68 -20.56
C GLU A 315 5.53 0.82 -21.82
N ARG A 316 5.30 -0.49 -21.63
CA ARG A 316 5.07 -1.41 -22.73
C ARG A 316 3.74 -1.13 -23.43
N VAL A 317 2.69 -0.80 -22.67
CA VAL A 317 1.37 -0.43 -23.21
C VAL A 317 1.46 0.92 -23.94
N LEU A 318 2.08 1.92 -23.32
CA LEU A 318 2.24 3.26 -23.90
C LEU A 318 3.01 3.26 -25.22
N ARG A 319 4.01 2.37 -25.37
CA ARG A 319 4.70 2.17 -26.66
C ARG A 319 3.73 1.83 -27.80
N GLU A 320 2.74 0.97 -27.54
CA GLU A 320 1.76 0.59 -28.57
C GLU A 320 0.67 1.63 -28.77
N GLU A 321 0.25 2.34 -27.71
CA GLU A 321 -0.66 3.47 -27.86
C GLU A 321 -0.08 4.57 -28.76
N ILE A 322 1.17 4.95 -28.51
CA ILE A 322 1.87 5.97 -29.29
C ILE A 322 2.02 5.51 -30.74
N TRP A 323 2.45 4.26 -30.95
CA TRP A 323 2.57 3.70 -32.29
C TRP A 323 1.23 3.69 -33.04
N ARG A 324 0.14 3.25 -32.39
CA ARG A 324 -1.19 3.16 -32.99
C ARG A 324 -1.79 4.53 -33.28
N SER A 325 -1.57 5.52 -32.43
CA SER A 325 -2.08 6.87 -32.61
C SER A 325 -1.35 7.62 -33.74
N GLY A 326 -0.10 7.27 -34.04
CA GLY A 326 0.74 8.01 -34.99
C GLY A 326 1.14 9.40 -34.50
N GLU A 327 0.74 9.76 -33.27
CA GLU A 327 1.05 11.02 -32.61
C GLU A 327 1.99 10.75 -31.42
N ASN A 328 2.72 11.77 -30.97
CA ASN A 328 3.47 11.70 -29.71
C ASN A 328 2.54 11.72 -28.47
N LEU A 329 1.23 11.49 -28.63
CA LEU A 329 0.22 11.69 -27.61
C LEU A 329 -0.56 10.40 -27.36
N SER A 330 -0.17 9.70 -26.29
CA SER A 330 -0.94 8.57 -25.77
C SER A 330 -2.29 9.05 -25.19
N PRO A 331 -3.41 8.36 -25.48
CA PRO A 331 -4.70 8.60 -24.82
C PRO A 331 -4.61 8.48 -23.30
N THR A 332 -3.80 7.55 -22.79
CA THR A 332 -3.55 7.35 -21.37
C THR A 332 -2.87 8.55 -20.73
N LEU A 333 -1.81 9.10 -21.34
CA LEU A 333 -1.16 10.33 -20.84
C LEU A 333 -2.11 11.53 -20.87
N SER A 334 -2.97 11.62 -21.89
CA SER A 334 -3.98 12.69 -21.97
C SER A 334 -5.06 12.58 -20.89
N ARG A 335 -5.40 11.35 -20.47
CA ARG A 335 -6.28 11.11 -19.32
C ARG A 335 -5.57 11.43 -18.02
N PHE A 336 -4.33 10.98 -17.87
CA PHE A 336 -3.51 11.25 -16.69
C PHE A 336 -3.37 12.75 -16.44
N GLU A 337 -3.23 13.58 -17.47
CA GLU A 337 -3.23 15.04 -17.34
C GLU A 337 -4.53 15.58 -16.72
N ARG A 338 -5.69 15.05 -17.12
CA ARG A 338 -6.98 15.42 -16.52
C ARG A 338 -7.06 14.97 -15.06
N THR A 339 -6.68 13.72 -14.77
CA THR A 339 -6.67 13.20 -13.40
C THR A 339 -5.69 13.99 -12.52
N ASN A 340 -4.54 14.41 -13.05
CA ASN A 340 -3.59 15.29 -12.36
C ASN A 340 -4.22 16.65 -12.01
N ALA A 341 -5.00 17.23 -12.92
CA ALA A 341 -5.72 18.48 -12.65
C ALA A 341 -6.75 18.33 -11.52
N ASP A 342 -7.43 17.19 -11.43
CA ASP A 342 -8.36 16.90 -10.33
C ASP A 342 -7.62 16.60 -9.02
N ALA A 343 -6.50 15.87 -9.09
CA ALA A 343 -5.64 15.57 -7.94
C ALA A 343 -5.06 16.85 -7.30
N LEU A 344 -4.70 17.86 -8.11
CA LEU A 344 -4.27 19.17 -7.65
C LEU A 344 -5.35 19.94 -6.86
N ARG A 345 -6.64 19.61 -7.07
CA ARG A 345 -7.76 20.18 -6.31
C ARG A 345 -8.01 19.42 -5.00
N LEU A 346 -7.92 18.09 -5.03
CA LEU A 346 -8.12 17.26 -3.85
C LEU A 346 -7.00 17.43 -2.83
N ARG A 347 -5.74 17.47 -3.29
CA ARG A 347 -4.51 17.58 -2.48
C ARG A 347 -4.52 16.61 -1.29
N GLY A 348 -4.20 15.35 -1.54
CA GLY A 348 -4.00 14.36 -0.48
C GLY A 348 -3.00 14.84 0.57
N LEU A 349 -3.11 14.35 1.80
CA LEU A 349 -2.41 14.93 2.96
C LEU A 349 -0.88 14.91 2.83
N ALA A 350 -0.30 13.99 2.04
CA ALA A 350 1.13 13.98 1.75
C ALA A 350 1.65 15.28 1.13
N VAL A 351 0.88 15.95 0.26
CA VAL A 351 1.33 17.16 -0.46
C VAL A 351 1.57 18.34 0.48
N PRO A 352 0.58 18.82 1.27
CA PRO A 352 0.81 19.92 2.20
C PRO A 352 1.86 19.57 3.27
N ARG A 353 1.88 18.32 3.75
CA ARG A 353 2.91 17.87 4.71
C ARG A 353 4.31 17.93 4.11
N LEU A 354 4.49 17.50 2.86
CA LEU A 354 5.77 17.64 2.18
C LEU A 354 6.18 19.11 2.04
N HIS A 355 5.24 20.01 1.74
CA HIS A 355 5.53 21.45 1.69
C HIS A 355 6.00 21.98 3.04
N GLU A 356 5.40 21.54 4.15
CA GLU A 356 5.88 21.88 5.48
C GLU A 356 7.27 21.28 5.77
N VAL A 357 7.53 20.02 5.39
CA VAL A 357 8.87 19.40 5.48
C VAL A 357 9.92 20.25 4.76
N MET A 358 9.62 20.75 3.55
CA MET A 358 10.53 21.60 2.78
C MET A 358 10.92 22.89 3.50
N THR A 359 10.11 23.37 4.44
CA THR A 359 10.40 24.60 5.19
C THR A 359 11.27 24.37 6.43
N VAL A 360 11.28 23.14 6.97
CA VAL A 360 11.92 22.85 8.26
C VAL A 360 13.19 22.01 8.13
N ILE A 361 13.30 21.15 7.11
CA ILE A 361 14.45 20.27 6.92
C ILE A 361 15.48 20.92 5.98
N PRO A 362 16.63 21.41 6.49
CA PRO A 362 17.72 21.92 5.67
C PRO A 362 18.36 20.79 4.86
N GLY A 363 18.84 21.12 3.65
CA GLY A 363 19.50 20.15 2.78
C GLY A 363 18.58 19.07 2.23
N LEU A 364 17.26 19.29 2.24
CA LEU A 364 16.29 18.40 1.60
C LEU A 364 16.47 18.42 0.08
N VAL A 365 16.57 17.24 -0.53
CA VAL A 365 16.51 17.07 -1.99
C VAL A 365 15.40 16.09 -2.33
N ILE A 366 14.59 16.44 -3.34
CA ILE A 366 13.48 15.60 -3.79
C ILE A 366 13.80 15.07 -5.18
N VAL A 367 13.69 13.76 -5.32
CA VAL A 367 13.82 13.04 -6.58
C VAL A 367 12.51 12.33 -6.85
N THR A 368 12.03 12.34 -8.09
CA THR A 368 10.80 11.61 -8.44
C THR A 368 10.84 11.07 -9.87
N VAL A 369 10.16 9.96 -10.07
CA VAL A 369 9.83 9.41 -11.40
C VAL A 369 8.40 9.76 -11.82
N ASN A 370 7.62 10.42 -10.96
CA ASN A 370 6.23 10.74 -11.27
C ASN A 370 6.13 11.88 -12.29
N PHE A 371 5.16 11.77 -13.20
CA PHE A 371 4.86 12.80 -14.20
C PHE A 371 4.00 13.95 -13.63
N ASP A 372 3.25 13.68 -12.56
CA ASP A 372 2.29 14.60 -11.95
C ASP A 372 2.96 15.91 -11.48
N THR A 373 2.16 16.92 -11.15
CA THR A 373 2.67 18.23 -10.69
C THR A 373 2.29 18.56 -9.26
N LEU A 374 2.02 17.54 -8.43
CA LEU A 374 1.57 17.71 -7.06
C LEU A 374 2.64 18.37 -6.18
N ILE A 375 3.90 17.95 -6.32
CA ILE A 375 5.02 18.45 -5.49
C ILE A 375 5.25 19.94 -5.75
N GLU A 376 5.26 20.35 -7.01
CA GLU A 376 5.49 21.73 -7.45
C GLU A 376 4.22 22.61 -7.48
N SER A 377 3.13 22.17 -6.86
CA SER A 377 1.87 22.93 -6.79
C SER A 377 1.97 24.17 -5.89
N ASP A 378 0.95 25.04 -5.96
CA ASP A 378 0.93 26.35 -5.29
C ASP A 378 1.36 26.29 -3.82
N GLY A 379 2.39 27.07 -3.47
CA GLY A 379 2.97 27.15 -2.12
C GLY A 379 4.33 26.47 -1.98
N ALA A 380 4.73 25.63 -2.94
CA ALA A 380 6.01 24.94 -2.90
C ALA A 380 7.20 25.87 -3.18
N ASN A 381 8.16 25.95 -2.26
CA ASN A 381 9.45 26.62 -2.50
C ASN A 381 10.45 25.64 -3.15
N VAL A 382 10.18 25.26 -4.41
CA VAL A 382 10.99 24.27 -5.15
C VAL A 382 11.64 24.84 -6.40
N ARG A 383 12.84 24.35 -6.73
CA ARG A 383 13.44 24.51 -8.06
C ARG A 383 13.24 23.22 -8.85
N LYS A 384 12.28 23.25 -9.76
CA LYS A 384 11.92 22.14 -10.66
C LYS A 384 13.00 21.94 -11.75
N ILE A 385 13.56 20.73 -11.84
CA ILE A 385 14.58 20.30 -12.82
C ILE A 385 14.00 19.11 -13.59
N VAL A 386 13.70 19.30 -14.89
CA VAL A 386 12.89 18.35 -15.67
C VAL A 386 13.59 17.92 -16.96
N SER A 387 13.97 18.90 -17.77
CA SER A 387 14.55 18.62 -19.09
C SER A 387 16.05 18.32 -19.00
N GLY A 388 16.61 17.64 -19.99
CA GLY A 388 18.07 17.39 -20.05
C GLY A 388 18.90 18.68 -19.92
N GLN A 389 18.44 19.77 -20.54
CA GLN A 389 19.08 21.08 -20.43
C GLN A 389 19.00 21.67 -19.00
N ASP A 390 17.90 21.42 -18.28
CA ASP A 390 17.79 21.86 -16.88
C ASP A 390 18.81 21.10 -16.01
N PHE A 391 18.94 19.79 -16.21
CA PHE A 391 19.92 18.96 -15.50
C PHE A 391 21.35 19.43 -15.76
N GLU A 392 21.74 19.67 -17.02
CA GLU A 392 23.06 20.19 -17.38
C GLU A 392 23.42 21.49 -16.64
N LYS A 393 22.45 22.40 -16.50
CA LYS A 393 22.64 23.70 -15.85
C LYS A 393 22.54 23.64 -14.32
N SER A 394 22.03 22.55 -13.75
CA SER A 394 21.72 22.47 -12.32
C SER A 394 22.82 21.84 -11.47
N LEU A 395 23.90 21.35 -12.08
CA LEU A 395 25.01 20.76 -11.34
C LEU A 395 25.65 21.74 -10.34
N GLY A 396 25.86 22.99 -10.75
CA GLY A 396 26.36 24.04 -9.85
C GLY A 396 25.36 24.36 -8.73
N TYR A 397 24.08 24.44 -9.09
CA TYR A 397 23.00 24.70 -8.13
C TYR A 397 22.93 23.64 -7.01
N LEU A 398 23.04 22.35 -7.35
CA LEU A 398 22.99 21.28 -6.35
C LEU A 398 24.17 21.35 -5.38
N LYS A 399 25.36 21.70 -5.89
CA LYS A 399 26.56 21.92 -5.06
C LYS A 399 26.41 23.15 -4.17
N ASP A 400 25.80 24.23 -4.67
CA ASP A 400 25.58 25.43 -3.86
C ASP A 400 24.49 25.18 -2.79
N TYR A 401 23.45 24.42 -3.13
CA TYR A 401 22.35 24.06 -2.25
C TYR A 401 22.82 23.26 -1.03
N SER A 402 23.75 22.31 -1.21
CA SER A 402 24.30 21.55 -0.08
C SER A 402 25.15 22.40 0.87
N ASN A 403 25.56 23.61 0.45
CA ASN A 403 26.38 24.53 1.23
C ASN A 403 25.58 25.71 1.85
N GLY A 404 24.28 25.85 1.60
CA GLY A 404 23.51 27.00 2.12
C GLY A 404 21.97 26.85 2.07
N PRO A 405 21.25 27.17 3.16
CA PRO A 405 19.82 26.88 3.31
C PRO A 405 18.86 27.86 2.60
N SER A 406 19.34 28.93 1.97
CA SER A 406 18.49 30.01 1.44
C SER A 406 17.97 29.78 0.01
N LEU A 407 18.26 28.63 -0.59
CA LEU A 407 17.86 28.30 -1.96
C LEU A 407 16.58 27.45 -1.96
N PRO A 408 15.74 27.51 -3.01
CA PRO A 408 14.59 26.62 -3.15
C PRO A 408 14.97 25.12 -3.10
N VAL A 409 14.09 24.25 -2.61
CA VAL A 409 14.35 22.80 -2.55
C VAL A 409 14.51 22.23 -3.98
N PRO A 410 15.61 21.53 -4.33
CA PRO A 410 15.75 20.93 -5.65
C PRO A 410 14.73 19.79 -5.83
N LEU A 411 13.98 19.85 -6.93
CA LEU A 411 13.04 18.82 -7.37
C LEU A 411 13.52 18.23 -8.70
N LEU A 412 14.12 17.05 -8.66
CA LEU A 412 14.64 16.34 -9.82
C LEU A 412 13.56 15.38 -10.36
N LYS A 413 12.98 15.68 -11.52
CA LYS A 413 11.99 14.81 -12.17
C LYS A 413 12.67 13.95 -13.23
N LEU A 414 12.99 12.71 -12.87
CA LEU A 414 13.77 11.80 -13.70
C LEU A 414 13.02 11.35 -14.95
N HIS A 415 11.68 11.24 -14.91
CA HIS A 415 10.90 10.84 -16.08
C HIS A 415 10.11 11.99 -16.72
N GLY A 416 10.48 13.24 -16.43
CA GLY A 416 9.84 14.40 -17.02
C GLY A 416 8.62 14.91 -16.24
N SER A 417 7.77 15.70 -16.90
CA SER A 417 6.58 16.30 -16.30
C SER A 417 5.43 16.32 -17.29
N ILE A 418 4.20 16.12 -16.80
CA ILE A 418 2.98 16.15 -17.61
C ILE A 418 2.74 17.51 -18.26
N GLU A 419 3.18 18.61 -17.63
CA GLU A 419 3.15 19.96 -18.21
C GLU A 419 4.12 20.14 -19.38
N GLN A 420 5.19 19.34 -19.42
CA GLN A 420 6.22 19.38 -20.44
C GLN A 420 6.31 18.04 -21.16
N ARG A 421 5.22 17.64 -21.83
CA ARG A 421 5.06 16.29 -22.42
C ARG A 421 6.26 15.77 -23.20
N ARG A 422 7.01 16.63 -23.91
CA ARG A 422 8.24 16.25 -24.64
C ARG A 422 9.39 15.72 -23.77
N THR A 423 9.32 15.94 -22.46
CA THR A 423 10.31 15.48 -21.47
C THR A 423 9.96 14.11 -20.90
N ILE A 424 8.75 13.62 -21.16
CA ILE A 424 8.25 12.39 -20.58
C ILE A 424 9.05 11.19 -21.10
N VAL A 425 9.55 10.39 -20.17
CA VAL A 425 10.14 9.07 -20.40
C VAL A 425 9.10 8.06 -19.95
N ALA A 426 8.35 7.48 -20.90
CA ALA A 426 7.22 6.61 -20.57
C ALA A 426 7.07 5.41 -21.51
N THR A 427 8.00 5.17 -22.44
CA THR A 427 8.01 3.94 -23.24
C THR A 427 9.18 3.06 -22.87
N VAL A 428 9.02 1.75 -23.07
CA VAL A 428 10.07 0.77 -22.80
C VAL A 428 11.33 1.02 -23.64
N ASP A 429 11.19 1.59 -24.84
CA ASP A 429 12.34 1.96 -25.68
C ASP A 429 13.12 3.16 -25.08
N GLN A 430 12.44 4.09 -24.43
CA GLN A 430 13.07 5.22 -23.75
C GLN A 430 13.72 4.78 -22.44
N THR A 431 13.04 3.98 -21.62
CA THR A 431 13.60 3.49 -20.35
C THR A 431 14.77 2.53 -20.56
N ALA A 432 14.79 1.76 -21.66
CA ALA A 432 15.93 0.91 -22.02
C ALA A 432 17.23 1.70 -22.28
N GLN A 433 17.15 3.00 -22.59
CA GLN A 433 18.33 3.86 -22.79
C GLN A 433 19.01 4.25 -21.47
N GLY A 434 18.35 4.04 -20.32
CA GLY A 434 18.84 4.49 -19.03
C GLY A 434 18.68 5.99 -18.80
N LEU A 435 19.13 6.44 -17.63
CA LEU A 435 19.24 7.87 -17.34
C LEU A 435 20.30 8.53 -18.24
N SER A 436 20.06 9.78 -18.65
CA SER A 436 21.08 10.55 -19.35
C SER A 436 22.25 10.90 -18.42
N THR A 437 23.44 11.09 -18.97
CA THR A 437 24.64 11.47 -18.21
C THR A 437 24.41 12.70 -17.33
N ALA A 438 23.65 13.69 -17.79
CA ALA A 438 23.33 14.88 -16.99
C ALA A 438 22.49 14.56 -15.74
N LYS A 439 21.55 13.62 -15.84
CA LYS A 439 20.74 13.14 -14.68
C LYS A 439 21.62 12.36 -13.71
N GLU A 440 22.46 11.46 -14.22
CA GLU A 440 23.39 10.69 -13.40
C GLU A 440 24.37 11.60 -12.64
N LEU A 441 24.95 12.60 -13.31
CA LEU A 441 25.85 13.57 -12.67
C LEU A 441 25.15 14.40 -11.59
N CYS A 442 23.89 14.80 -11.79
CA CYS A 442 23.12 15.50 -10.76
C CYS A 442 22.84 14.61 -9.55
N LEU A 443 22.45 13.35 -9.76
CA LEU A 443 22.24 12.40 -8.67
C LEU A 443 23.54 12.13 -7.90
N GLN A 444 24.66 11.99 -8.61
CA GLN A 444 25.99 11.86 -7.99
C GLN A 444 26.39 13.11 -7.20
N ALA A 445 26.01 14.32 -7.67
CA ALA A 445 26.33 15.56 -6.97
C ALA A 445 25.57 15.74 -5.64
N ILE A 446 24.44 15.03 -5.46
CA ILE A 446 23.75 14.97 -4.16
C ILE A 446 24.57 14.15 -3.15
N LEU A 447 25.34 13.16 -3.63
CA LEU A 447 26.20 12.33 -2.80
C LEU A 447 27.43 13.16 -2.40
N ASN A 448 27.31 13.88 -1.29
CA ASN A 448 28.40 14.66 -0.71
C ASN A 448 29.58 13.74 -0.32
N GLU A 449 30.79 14.31 -0.23
CA GLU A 449 32.00 13.56 0.20
C GLU A 449 31.99 13.13 1.68
N GLY A 450 30.99 13.58 2.45
CA GLY A 450 30.84 13.37 3.88
C GLY A 450 30.17 12.05 4.29
N ASN A 451 29.39 12.11 5.37
CA ASN A 451 28.67 10.98 5.96
C ASN A 451 27.63 10.39 5.00
N ARG A 452 27.16 9.18 5.33
CA ARG A 452 26.05 8.55 4.62
C ARG A 452 24.78 9.38 4.79
N ILE A 453 24.15 9.74 3.68
CA ILE A 453 22.94 10.56 3.69
C ILE A 453 21.70 9.65 3.80
N PRO A 454 20.73 9.95 4.68
CA PRO A 454 19.42 9.30 4.65
C PRO A 454 18.77 9.42 3.26
N TRP A 455 18.50 8.28 2.63
CA TRP A 455 17.86 8.20 1.32
C TRP A 455 16.58 7.39 1.43
N VAL A 456 15.44 8.07 1.40
CA VAL A 456 14.13 7.47 1.69
C VAL A 456 13.32 7.33 0.42
N TYR A 457 13.04 6.09 0.04
CA TYR A 457 12.13 5.77 -1.06
C TYR A 457 10.70 5.73 -0.56
N VAL A 458 9.84 6.65 -1.01
CA VAL A 458 8.44 6.76 -0.59
C VAL A 458 7.52 6.31 -1.72
N GLY A 459 6.83 5.19 -1.52
CA GLY A 459 5.89 4.66 -2.53
C GLY A 459 6.55 4.24 -3.84
N TYR A 460 7.83 3.83 -3.79
CA TYR A 460 8.63 3.45 -4.95
C TYR A 460 8.87 1.94 -4.98
N SER A 461 8.57 1.31 -6.12
CA SER A 461 8.57 -0.15 -6.28
C SER A 461 9.82 -0.72 -6.99
N MET A 462 10.81 0.11 -7.34
CA MET A 462 12.01 -0.30 -8.09
C MET A 462 11.71 -0.94 -9.46
N ARG A 463 10.58 -0.60 -10.07
CA ARG A 463 10.19 -1.16 -11.38
C ARG A 463 10.74 -0.40 -12.58
N ASP A 464 11.39 0.75 -12.37
CA ASP A 464 11.93 1.60 -13.43
C ASP A 464 13.38 1.21 -13.75
N PRO A 465 13.63 0.41 -14.80
CA PRO A 465 14.95 -0.15 -15.06
C PRO A 465 15.97 0.91 -15.48
N ASP A 466 15.50 2.05 -15.98
CA ASP A 466 16.36 3.16 -16.40
C ASP A 466 17.16 3.76 -15.24
N THR A 467 16.59 3.72 -14.04
CA THR A 467 17.24 4.20 -12.81
C THR A 467 18.23 3.19 -12.21
N TRP A 468 18.19 1.92 -12.64
CA TRP A 468 18.96 0.87 -11.99
C TRP A 468 20.47 1.06 -12.11
N SER A 469 20.98 1.65 -13.19
CA SER A 469 22.43 1.87 -13.39
C SER A 469 23.06 2.58 -12.18
N ILE A 470 22.41 3.65 -11.73
CA ILE A 470 22.86 4.46 -10.61
C ILE A 470 22.42 3.88 -9.27
N LEU A 471 21.16 3.42 -9.17
CA LEU A 471 20.63 2.90 -7.91
C LEU A 471 21.36 1.63 -7.48
N GLN A 472 21.74 0.75 -8.40
CA GLN A 472 22.50 -0.47 -8.07
C GLN A 472 24.00 -0.21 -7.86
N SER A 473 24.48 1.02 -8.14
CA SER A 473 25.90 1.32 -8.09
C SER A 473 26.45 1.22 -6.67
N ARG A 474 27.68 0.71 -6.56
CA ARG A 474 28.41 0.67 -5.29
C ARG A 474 28.68 2.08 -4.75
N ALA A 475 28.92 3.04 -5.64
CA ALA A 475 29.12 4.44 -5.28
C ALA A 475 27.92 5.01 -4.50
N LEU A 476 26.70 4.71 -4.93
CA LEU A 476 25.50 5.07 -4.17
C LEU A 476 25.45 4.28 -2.86
N ALA A 477 25.52 2.94 -2.92
CA ALA A 477 25.35 2.07 -1.76
C ALA A 477 26.33 2.38 -0.60
N ASP A 478 27.55 2.83 -0.90
CA ASP A 478 28.55 3.20 0.09
C ASP A 478 28.27 4.59 0.73
N ARG A 479 27.40 5.40 0.13
CA ARG A 479 27.14 6.81 0.50
C ARG A 479 25.73 7.09 1.03
N VAL A 480 24.82 6.11 1.07
CA VAL A 480 23.44 6.35 1.51
C VAL A 480 22.97 5.40 2.62
N ASP A 481 22.21 5.91 3.57
CA ASP A 481 21.44 5.11 4.51
C ASP A 481 20.02 4.96 3.97
N GLU A 482 19.74 3.84 3.30
CA GLU A 482 18.48 3.63 2.58
C GLU A 482 17.33 3.23 3.49
N TYR A 483 16.18 3.87 3.30
CA TYR A 483 14.92 3.54 3.95
C TYR A 483 13.81 3.42 2.92
N TRP A 484 12.79 2.64 3.27
CA TRP A 484 11.68 2.32 2.36
C TRP A 484 10.36 2.58 3.05
N VAL A 485 9.58 3.52 2.54
CA VAL A 485 8.25 3.85 3.05
C VAL A 485 7.22 3.28 2.10
N SER A 486 6.50 2.27 2.57
CA SER A 486 5.37 1.69 1.84
C SER A 486 4.42 1.03 2.83
N PRO A 487 3.11 1.34 2.79
CA PRO A 487 2.14 0.74 3.71
C PRO A 487 2.06 -0.78 3.57
N LEU A 488 2.44 -1.31 2.41
CA LEU A 488 2.65 -2.74 2.18
C LEU A 488 4.05 -2.91 1.58
N ALA A 489 4.92 -3.67 2.24
CA ALA A 489 6.29 -3.88 1.78
C ALA A 489 6.32 -4.41 0.34
N ASP A 490 6.85 -3.62 -0.60
CA ASP A 490 6.83 -3.96 -2.03
C ASP A 490 7.74 -5.17 -2.31
N PRO A 491 7.21 -6.26 -2.91
CA PRO A 491 8.01 -7.45 -3.22
C PRO A 491 9.18 -7.19 -4.18
N ASN A 492 9.02 -6.29 -5.15
CA ASN A 492 10.05 -5.95 -6.14
C ASN A 492 11.16 -5.13 -5.47
N ALA A 493 10.82 -4.17 -4.60
CA ALA A 493 11.81 -3.45 -3.81
C ALA A 493 12.61 -4.40 -2.90
N ARG A 494 11.93 -5.37 -2.28
CA ARG A 494 12.57 -6.41 -1.46
C ARG A 494 13.50 -7.30 -2.28
N GLU A 495 13.05 -7.79 -3.44
CA GLU A 495 13.84 -8.61 -4.35
C GLU A 495 15.08 -7.84 -4.82
N TRP A 496 14.87 -6.58 -5.24
CA TRP A 496 15.92 -5.69 -5.67
C TRP A 496 16.98 -5.49 -4.57
N CYS A 497 16.57 -5.18 -3.33
CA CYS A 497 17.49 -5.06 -2.20
C CYS A 497 18.25 -6.36 -1.95
N THR A 498 17.56 -7.50 -1.99
CA THR A 498 18.18 -8.82 -1.77
C THR A 498 19.24 -9.11 -2.83
N LYS A 499 19.03 -8.68 -4.07
CA LYS A 499 19.95 -8.89 -5.20
C LYS A 499 21.12 -7.90 -5.22
N HIS A 500 20.87 -6.64 -4.90
CA HIS A 500 21.81 -5.54 -5.17
C HIS A 500 22.45 -4.91 -3.93
N ARG A 501 21.97 -5.24 -2.71
CA ARG A 501 22.48 -4.68 -1.44
C ARG A 501 23.21 -5.67 -0.55
N GLN A 502 23.74 -6.75 -1.14
CA GLN A 502 24.61 -7.70 -0.42
C GLN A 502 26.00 -7.14 -0.07
N PHE A 503 26.33 -5.91 -0.51
CA PHE A 503 27.70 -5.38 -0.52
C PHE A 503 28.01 -4.27 0.49
N GLY A 504 27.16 -4.02 1.50
CA GLY A 504 27.39 -2.99 2.51
C GLY A 504 27.71 -3.55 3.90
N GLU A 505 28.43 -2.78 4.73
CA GLU A 505 28.69 -3.11 6.14
C GLU A 505 27.42 -3.16 7.01
N SER A 506 26.30 -2.60 6.53
CA SER A 506 25.04 -2.70 7.26
C SER A 506 24.47 -4.11 7.13
N SER A 507 24.56 -4.89 8.20
CA SER A 507 23.90 -6.19 8.37
C SER A 507 22.36 -6.12 8.38
N GLN A 508 21.77 -4.96 8.06
CA GLN A 508 20.34 -4.74 8.09
C GLN A 508 19.67 -5.22 6.81
N THR A 509 18.60 -6.00 7.00
CA THR A 509 17.72 -6.46 5.94
C THR A 509 16.80 -5.35 5.42
N PHE A 510 16.24 -5.54 4.23
CA PHE A 510 15.16 -4.67 3.70
C PHE A 510 14.05 -4.45 4.73
N TRP A 511 13.61 -5.53 5.39
CA TRP A 511 12.55 -5.43 6.40
C TRP A 511 12.94 -4.51 7.55
N GLN A 512 14.18 -4.59 8.06
CA GLN A 512 14.65 -3.70 9.13
C GLN A 512 14.69 -2.23 8.71
N ARG A 513 14.79 -1.92 7.42
CA ARG A 513 14.80 -0.54 6.89
C ARG A 513 13.46 -0.08 6.31
N CYS A 514 12.47 -0.98 6.27
CA CYS A 514 11.13 -0.68 5.81
C CYS A 514 10.32 0.02 6.93
N ILE A 515 9.55 1.03 6.54
CA ILE A 515 8.59 1.78 7.33
C ILE A 515 7.25 1.54 6.68
N THR A 516 6.32 0.93 7.41
CA THR A 516 5.05 0.48 6.85
C THR A 516 3.92 1.49 7.03
N LEU A 517 4.25 2.77 6.95
CA LEU A 517 3.32 3.88 6.96
C LEU A 517 2.89 4.23 5.53
N THR A 518 1.72 4.84 5.38
CA THR A 518 1.36 5.57 4.16
C THR A 518 2.30 6.77 3.98
N ALA A 519 2.39 7.31 2.76
CA ALA A 519 3.17 8.52 2.51
C ALA A 519 2.70 9.69 3.39
N ASP A 520 1.38 9.84 3.52
CA ASP A 520 0.71 10.81 4.38
C ASP A 520 1.22 10.75 5.81
N LYS A 521 1.16 9.57 6.44
CA LYS A 521 1.54 9.37 7.85
C LYS A 521 3.05 9.44 8.04
N PHE A 522 3.83 8.95 7.09
CA PHE A 522 5.29 9.07 7.15
C PHE A 522 5.74 10.53 7.20
N LEU A 523 5.20 11.37 6.32
CA LEU A 523 5.54 12.79 6.30
C LEU A 523 5.08 13.47 7.59
N GLU A 524 3.85 13.21 8.05
CA GLU A 524 3.36 13.71 9.35
C GLU A 524 4.32 13.41 10.50
N GLU A 525 4.71 12.14 10.66
CA GLU A 525 5.64 11.72 11.71
C GLU A 525 7.05 12.30 11.51
N LEU A 526 7.47 12.55 10.26
CA LEU A 526 8.76 13.17 9.96
C LEU A 526 8.79 14.63 10.44
N LEU A 527 7.72 15.39 10.22
CA LEU A 527 7.59 16.74 10.77
C LEU A 527 7.61 16.70 12.30
N LEU A 528 6.79 15.84 12.92
CA LEU A 528 6.69 15.76 14.39
C LEU A 528 8.05 15.40 15.01
N ALA A 529 8.76 14.44 14.40
CA ALA A 529 10.09 14.05 14.84
C ALA A 529 11.13 15.14 14.66
N TRP A 530 10.98 16.01 13.66
CA TRP A 530 11.86 17.14 13.43
C TRP A 530 11.60 18.27 14.42
N SER A 531 10.34 18.67 14.62
CA SER A 531 9.97 19.73 15.56
C SER A 531 10.41 19.38 16.99
N ALA A 532 10.22 18.13 17.41
CA ALA A 532 10.64 17.66 18.74
C ALA A 532 12.16 17.68 18.99
N GLN A 533 13.00 17.87 17.96
CA GLN A 533 14.45 18.03 18.11
C GLN A 533 14.88 19.49 18.28
N ASN A 534 14.01 20.43 17.91
CA ASN A 534 14.30 21.87 17.90
C ASN A 534 13.59 22.65 19.02
N ASP A 535 12.62 22.03 19.68
CA ASP A 535 12.07 22.45 20.98
C ASP A 535 12.98 21.98 22.14
#